data_AF-L9XS98-F1
#
_entry.id   AF-L9XS98-F1
#
_cell.length_a   1.000
_cell.length_b   1.000
_cell.length_c   1.000
_cell.angle_alpha   90.00
_cell.angle_beta   90.00
_cell.angle_gamma   90.00
#
_symmetry.space_group_name_H-M   'P 1'
#
loop_
_entity.id
_entity.type
_entity.pdbx_description
1 polymer ?
#
loop_
_entity_poly.entity_id
_entity_poly.type
_entity_poly.pdbx_seq_one_letter_code
_entity_poly.pdbx_strand_id
1 'polypeptide(L)'
;MNPKWDLSEVLDEEQDVDTNPVEFDVPASRSYDWEKRATEIKERDNYVCQRCGNHNGNYENYPLTMEAHHLVPGKYLSKPDARVELNLIAVCESCHGYLEGSHIEWQLNEIGRDDALQILSVLKERSLSPYLLSQKLETSEDCVRSLVSQLERMNCVTAQGGGRYRTVCPATAKSTADRVRLRWKQEQAVRRSLEETLSEFRQTLTTGLDELESTLEAGDRDQVEATLERLQNTIRTTNFEEDITLNDR
;
A
#
# COMPACT_ATOMS: atom_id res chain seq x y z
N MET A 1 -37.73 -21.79 -29.37
CA MET A 1 -36.45 -22.49 -29.12
C MET A 1 -35.76 -21.74 -28.01
N ASN A 2 -35.77 -22.28 -26.78
CA ASN A 2 -35.09 -21.65 -25.66
C ASN A 2 -33.58 -21.82 -25.84
N PRO A 3 -32.77 -20.74 -25.78
CA PRO A 3 -31.33 -20.89 -25.68
C PRO A 3 -31.04 -21.54 -24.33
N LYS A 4 -30.40 -22.72 -24.35
CA LYS A 4 -29.75 -23.27 -23.17
C LYS A 4 -28.54 -22.38 -22.92
N TRP A 5 -28.65 -21.45 -21.98
CA TRP A 5 -27.50 -20.73 -21.45
C TRP A 5 -26.74 -21.72 -20.56
N ASP A 6 -25.57 -22.14 -21.04
CA ASP A 6 -24.68 -23.01 -20.27
C ASP A 6 -23.92 -22.16 -19.26
N LEU A 7 -24.50 -22.03 -18.06
CA LEU A 7 -23.92 -21.28 -16.95
C LEU A 7 -22.64 -21.92 -16.38
N SER A 8 -22.22 -23.09 -16.88
CA SER A 8 -20.97 -23.72 -16.45
C SER A 8 -19.72 -23.03 -17.04
N GLU A 9 -19.85 -22.26 -18.12
CA GLU A 9 -18.73 -21.57 -18.76
C GLU A 9 -18.38 -20.21 -18.11
N VAL A 10 -19.26 -19.64 -17.28
CA VAL A 10 -19.07 -18.30 -16.67
C VAL A 10 -18.50 -18.39 -15.24
N LEU A 11 -18.37 -19.58 -14.67
CA LEU A 11 -17.92 -19.79 -13.29
C LEU A 11 -16.43 -20.16 -13.15
N ASP A 12 -15.67 -20.28 -14.25
CA ASP A 12 -14.27 -20.71 -14.22
C ASP A 12 -13.24 -19.57 -14.35
N GLU A 13 -13.68 -18.30 -14.44
CA GLU A 13 -12.79 -17.15 -14.21
C GLU A 13 -12.82 -16.76 -12.71
N GLU A 14 -12.41 -17.69 -11.84
CA GLU A 14 -11.89 -17.30 -10.53
C GLU A 14 -10.64 -16.44 -10.81
N GLN A 15 -10.81 -15.11 -10.78
CA GLN A 15 -9.68 -14.20 -10.70
C GLN A 15 -8.83 -14.64 -9.52
N ASP A 16 -7.65 -15.17 -9.82
CA ASP A 16 -6.60 -15.46 -8.86
C ASP A 16 -6.41 -14.21 -7.99
N VAL A 17 -7.04 -14.21 -6.82
CA VAL A 17 -6.68 -13.32 -5.73
C VAL A 17 -5.18 -13.54 -5.58
N ASP A 18 -4.38 -12.51 -5.81
CA ASP A 18 -2.93 -12.55 -5.82
C ASP A 18 -2.41 -13.10 -4.47
N THR A 19 -2.38 -14.43 -4.37
CA THR A 19 -1.94 -15.18 -3.20
C THR A 19 -0.42 -15.29 -3.20
N ASN A 20 0.26 -14.57 -4.09
CA ASN A 20 1.70 -14.59 -4.14
C ASN A 20 2.24 -14.13 -2.77
N PRO A 21 3.07 -14.96 -2.14
CA PRO A 21 3.64 -14.63 -0.84
C PRO A 21 4.40 -13.31 -0.98
N VAL A 22 4.14 -12.38 -0.06
CA VAL A 22 4.82 -11.08 -0.02
C VAL A 22 6.32 -11.30 -0.07
N GLU A 23 6.94 -10.90 -1.17
CA GLU A 23 8.37 -11.08 -1.37
C GLU A 23 9.14 -9.94 -0.71
N PHE A 24 10.04 -10.28 0.21
CA PHE A 24 10.89 -9.34 0.94
C PHE A 24 12.18 -9.04 0.16
N ASP A 25 12.76 -7.84 0.36
CA ASP A 25 14.05 -7.47 -0.26
C ASP A 25 15.21 -8.01 0.59
N VAL A 26 15.46 -9.32 0.48
CA VAL A 26 16.59 -10.00 1.08
C VAL A 26 17.71 -10.18 0.06
N PRO A 27 19.00 -10.25 0.46
CA PRO A 27 20.09 -10.39 -0.50
C PRO A 27 19.92 -11.53 -1.52
N ALA A 28 19.35 -12.66 -1.10
CA ALA A 28 19.11 -13.82 -1.98
C ALA A 28 18.00 -13.61 -3.02
N SER A 29 17.11 -12.62 -2.85
CA SER A 29 16.01 -12.30 -3.77
C SER A 29 16.30 -11.10 -4.65
N ARG A 30 17.48 -10.47 -4.51
CA ARG A 30 17.90 -9.33 -5.33
C ARG A 30 18.32 -9.80 -6.72
N SER A 31 17.50 -9.47 -7.70
CA SER A 31 17.71 -9.72 -9.12
C SER A 31 18.14 -8.45 -9.85
N TYR A 32 18.10 -8.49 -11.19
CA TYR A 32 18.33 -7.36 -12.08
C TYR A 32 17.62 -6.05 -11.66
N ASP A 33 16.39 -6.14 -11.15
CA ASP A 33 15.62 -4.96 -10.73
C ASP A 33 16.28 -4.21 -9.56
N TRP A 34 16.97 -4.94 -8.67
CA TRP A 34 17.73 -4.31 -7.60
C TRP A 34 18.97 -3.60 -8.14
N GLU A 35 19.70 -4.21 -9.07
CA GLU A 35 20.90 -3.61 -9.66
C GLU A 35 20.56 -2.31 -10.41
N LYS A 36 19.46 -2.34 -11.18
CA LYS A 36 18.91 -1.14 -11.83
C LYS A 36 18.58 -0.07 -10.80
N ARG A 37 17.80 -0.42 -9.77
CA ARG A 37 17.41 0.54 -8.73
C ARG A 37 18.60 1.10 -7.96
N ALA A 38 19.57 0.27 -7.60
CA ALA A 38 20.79 0.71 -6.93
C ALA A 38 21.60 1.68 -7.80
N THR A 39 21.61 1.47 -9.12
CA THR A 39 22.26 2.37 -10.08
C THR A 39 21.55 3.71 -10.14
N GLU A 40 20.22 3.73 -10.24
CA GLU A 40 19.40 4.96 -10.21
C GLU A 40 19.65 5.78 -8.95
N ILE A 41 19.75 5.14 -7.78
CA ILE A 41 20.03 5.82 -6.50
C ILE A 41 21.43 6.44 -6.48
N LYS A 42 22.44 5.72 -6.98
CA LYS A 42 23.81 6.26 -7.09
C LYS A 42 23.87 7.45 -8.05
N GLU A 43 23.15 7.38 -9.17
CA GLU A 43 23.05 8.48 -10.15
C GLU A 43 22.33 9.70 -9.56
N ARG A 44 21.17 9.50 -8.91
CA ARG A 44 20.42 10.54 -8.19
C ARG A 44 21.30 11.30 -7.21
N ASP A 45 22.14 10.56 -6.49
CA ASP A 45 23.04 11.09 -5.46
C ASP A 45 24.39 11.55 -6.03
N ASN A 46 24.55 11.61 -7.36
CA ASN A 46 25.75 12.00 -8.09
C ASN A 46 27.02 11.22 -7.69
N TYR A 47 26.86 9.95 -7.29
CA TYR A 47 27.94 9.12 -6.74
C TYR A 47 28.67 9.78 -5.55
N VAL A 48 27.94 10.58 -4.77
CA VAL A 48 28.41 11.23 -3.54
C VAL A 48 27.81 10.53 -2.33
N CYS A 49 28.64 10.20 -1.35
CA CYS A 49 28.16 9.63 -0.09
C CYS A 49 27.27 10.63 0.65
N GLN A 50 26.01 10.26 0.85
CA GLN A 50 25.00 11.10 1.50
C GLN A 50 25.22 11.32 3.01
N ARG A 51 26.22 10.65 3.60
CA ARG A 51 26.64 10.86 4.99
C ARG A 51 27.87 11.75 5.09
N CYS A 52 29.00 11.34 4.50
CA CYS A 52 30.27 12.04 4.67
C CYS A 52 30.61 13.06 3.57
N GLY A 53 29.83 13.11 2.48
CA GLY A 53 30.07 13.99 1.34
C GLY A 53 31.23 13.57 0.44
N ASN A 54 31.93 12.46 0.74
CA ASN A 54 33.00 11.97 -0.11
C ASN A 54 32.42 11.48 -1.45
N HIS A 55 33.07 11.89 -2.54
CA HIS A 55 32.75 11.46 -3.90
C HIS A 55 33.80 10.48 -4.43
N ASN A 56 33.43 9.66 -5.40
CA ASN A 56 34.28 8.66 -6.03
C ASN A 56 35.50 9.22 -6.83
N GLY A 57 35.76 10.52 -6.77
CA GLY A 57 36.69 11.23 -7.66
C GLY A 57 38.04 11.69 -7.09
N ASN A 58 38.37 11.49 -5.81
CA ASN A 58 39.61 12.06 -5.22
C ASN A 58 40.75 11.07 -4.94
N TYR A 59 40.61 9.82 -5.37
CA TYR A 59 41.61 8.78 -5.17
C TYR A 59 41.90 8.12 -6.52
N GLU A 60 42.79 8.72 -7.33
CA GLU A 60 43.15 8.24 -8.68
C GLU A 60 43.53 6.76 -8.72
N ASN A 61 43.97 6.19 -7.60
CA ASN A 61 44.40 4.80 -7.49
C ASN A 61 43.43 3.88 -6.72
N TYR A 62 42.42 4.44 -6.03
CA TYR A 62 41.49 3.69 -5.16
C TYR A 62 40.12 4.36 -5.12
N PRO A 63 39.32 4.29 -6.21
CA PRO A 63 37.96 4.82 -6.21
C PRO A 63 37.16 4.22 -5.04
N LEU A 64 36.40 5.06 -4.34
CA LEU A 64 35.51 4.64 -3.27
C LEU A 64 34.35 3.81 -3.86
N THR A 65 34.21 2.57 -3.40
CA THR A 65 33.03 1.77 -3.74
C THR A 65 31.78 2.42 -3.14
N MET A 66 30.86 2.81 -4.03
CA MET A 66 29.57 3.39 -3.68
C MET A 66 28.49 2.31 -3.69
N GLU A 67 27.73 2.24 -2.62
CA GLU A 67 26.68 1.26 -2.37
C GLU A 67 25.34 1.93 -2.09
N ALA A 68 24.26 1.26 -2.48
CA ALA A 68 22.90 1.67 -2.10
C ALA A 68 22.56 1.09 -0.72
N HIS A 69 22.37 1.96 0.25
CA HIS A 69 22.04 1.60 1.62
C HIS A 69 20.53 1.71 1.87
N HIS A 70 19.98 0.72 2.57
CA HIS A 70 18.60 0.77 3.06
C HIS A 70 18.56 1.34 4.47
N LEU A 71 17.81 2.41 4.70
CA LEU A 71 17.63 2.94 6.05
C LEU A 71 16.85 1.96 6.94
N VAL A 72 15.74 1.42 6.42
CA VAL A 72 15.00 0.28 6.97
C VAL A 72 15.37 -0.97 6.17
N PRO A 73 15.97 -2.00 6.79
CA PRO A 73 16.43 -3.19 6.09
C PRO A 73 15.32 -3.88 5.28
N GLY A 74 15.64 -4.23 4.04
CA GLY A 74 14.70 -4.85 3.10
C GLY A 74 14.09 -6.17 3.58
N LYS A 75 14.75 -6.90 4.50
CA LYS A 75 14.17 -8.09 5.16
C LYS A 75 12.92 -7.83 6.01
N TYR A 76 12.60 -6.56 6.28
CA TYR A 76 11.41 -6.15 7.04
C TYR A 76 10.31 -5.54 6.17
N LEU A 77 10.58 -5.34 4.87
CA LEU A 77 9.71 -4.64 3.93
C LEU A 77 9.51 -5.49 2.67
N SER A 78 8.35 -5.39 2.03
CA SER A 78 8.17 -5.97 0.70
C SER A 78 9.15 -5.31 -0.27
N LYS A 79 9.52 -5.98 -1.36
CA LYS A 79 10.37 -5.38 -2.41
C LYS A 79 9.95 -3.95 -2.84
N PRO A 80 8.67 -3.68 -3.15
CA PRO A 80 8.27 -2.32 -3.52
C PRO A 80 8.44 -1.32 -2.37
N ASP A 81 8.13 -1.70 -1.13
CA ASP A 81 8.27 -0.81 0.04
C ASP A 81 9.73 -0.56 0.42
N ALA A 82 10.59 -1.57 0.30
CA ALA A 82 12.01 -1.46 0.59
C ALA A 82 12.72 -0.48 -0.34
N ARG A 83 12.21 -0.32 -1.57
CA ARG A 83 12.88 0.42 -2.65
C ARG A 83 12.37 1.84 -2.88
N VAL A 84 11.55 2.37 -1.97
CA VAL A 84 11.10 3.78 -2.01
C VAL A 84 12.27 4.75 -1.87
N GLU A 85 12.13 5.95 -2.45
CA GLU A 85 13.20 6.96 -2.52
C GLU A 85 13.79 7.31 -1.15
N LEU A 86 12.96 7.57 -0.14
CA LEU A 86 13.39 7.91 1.21
C LEU A 86 14.17 6.79 1.89
N ASN A 87 13.90 5.52 1.54
CA ASN A 87 14.55 4.38 2.18
C ASN A 87 15.93 4.08 1.61
N LEU A 88 16.30 4.65 0.46
CA LEU A 88 17.53 4.35 -0.27
C LEU A 88 18.43 5.57 -0.42
N ILE A 89 19.71 5.40 -0.11
CA ILE A 89 20.75 6.43 -0.28
C ILE A 89 22.04 5.83 -0.83
N ALA A 90 22.84 6.62 -1.52
CA ALA A 90 24.19 6.24 -1.90
C ALA A 90 25.18 6.56 -0.78
N VAL A 91 25.98 5.59 -0.36
CA VAL A 91 27.03 5.75 0.65
C VAL A 91 28.30 5.01 0.25
N CYS A 92 29.45 5.44 0.76
CA CYS A 92 30.68 4.65 0.62
C CYS A 92 30.64 3.43 1.55
N GLU A 93 31.40 2.38 1.22
CA GLU A 93 31.49 1.13 1.99
C GLU A 93 31.68 1.36 3.51
N SER A 94 32.58 2.28 3.90
CA SER A 94 32.80 2.62 5.32
C SER A 94 31.58 3.21 6.02
N CYS A 95 30.82 4.06 5.32
CA CYS A 95 29.59 4.63 5.86
C CYS A 95 28.41 3.64 5.80
N HIS A 96 28.40 2.72 4.82
CA HIS A 96 27.42 1.64 4.76
C HIS A 96 27.48 0.79 6.03
N GLY A 97 28.67 0.28 6.37
CA GLY A 97 28.87 -0.51 7.60
C GLY A 97 28.62 0.28 8.89
N TYR A 98 28.85 1.60 8.88
CA TYR A 98 28.55 2.47 10.02
C TYR A 98 27.04 2.65 10.25
N LEU A 99 26.26 2.76 9.18
CA LEU A 99 24.81 2.94 9.26
C LEU A 99 24.06 1.63 9.47
N GLU A 100 24.63 0.50 9.06
CA GLU A 100 24.00 -0.81 9.12
C GLU A 100 23.53 -1.16 10.56
N GLY A 101 22.26 -1.55 10.67
CA GLY A 101 21.65 -1.96 11.95
C GLY A 101 21.29 -0.80 12.89
N SER A 102 21.62 0.44 12.56
CA SER A 102 21.29 1.60 13.39
C SER A 102 19.81 1.99 13.33
N HIS A 103 19.31 2.67 14.35
CA HIS A 103 17.91 3.13 14.39
C HIS A 103 17.63 4.18 13.31
N ILE A 104 16.44 4.14 12.70
CA ILE A 104 16.08 5.02 11.56
C ILE A 104 16.29 6.50 11.84
N GLU A 105 15.90 6.96 13.03
CA GLU A 105 15.99 8.39 13.38
C GLU A 105 17.42 8.88 13.45
N TRP A 106 18.32 8.02 13.95
CA TRP A 106 19.73 8.34 13.99
C TRP A 106 20.32 8.36 12.58
N GLN A 107 19.94 7.39 11.73
CA GLN A 107 20.37 7.38 10.35
C GLN A 107 19.88 8.63 9.60
N LEU A 108 18.60 9.01 9.73
CA LEU A 108 18.02 10.22 9.14
C LEU A 108 18.75 11.49 9.58
N ASN A 109 19.12 11.57 10.86
CA ASN A 109 19.92 12.66 11.41
C ASN A 109 21.33 12.71 10.80
N GLU A 110 22.02 11.57 10.70
CA GLU A 110 23.38 11.48 10.12
C GLU A 110 23.45 11.88 8.64
N ILE A 111 22.34 11.76 7.90
CA ILE A 111 22.27 12.08 6.46
C ILE A 111 21.53 13.40 6.17
N GLY A 112 21.22 14.19 7.21
CA GLY A 112 20.57 15.50 7.08
C GLY A 112 19.16 15.45 6.48
N ARG A 113 18.37 14.42 6.79
CA ARG A 113 16.94 14.33 6.41
C ARG A 113 16.05 14.85 7.54
N ASP A 114 16.23 16.13 7.85
CA ASP A 114 15.60 16.81 8.99
C ASP A 114 14.08 16.88 8.88
N ASP A 115 13.55 16.92 7.66
CA ASP A 115 12.11 16.94 7.36
C ASP A 115 11.40 15.65 7.82
N ALA A 116 11.92 14.48 7.42
CA ALA A 116 11.42 13.18 7.85
C ALA A 116 11.58 12.99 9.36
N LEU A 117 12.71 13.42 9.92
CA LEU A 117 12.98 13.34 11.36
C LEU A 117 11.99 14.18 12.18
N GLN A 118 11.69 15.40 11.72
CA GLN A 118 10.71 16.27 12.36
C GLN A 118 9.29 15.69 12.30
N ILE A 119 8.89 15.11 11.17
CA ILE A 119 7.60 14.40 11.05
C ILE A 119 7.51 13.28 12.08
N LEU A 120 8.54 12.43 12.19
CA LEU A 120 8.57 11.35 13.17
C LEU A 120 8.50 11.89 14.61
N SER A 121 9.28 12.93 14.93
CA SER A 121 9.28 13.56 16.25
C SER A 121 7.88 14.06 16.65
N VAL A 122 7.20 14.76 15.74
CA VAL A 122 5.84 15.27 15.99
C VAL A 122 4.83 14.13 16.15
N LEU A 123 4.90 13.09 15.30
CA LEU A 123 3.96 11.98 15.31
C LEU A 123 4.15 11.00 16.48
N LYS A 124 5.29 11.05 17.18
CA LYS A 124 5.50 10.32 18.44
C LYS A 124 4.65 10.86 19.57
N GLU A 125 4.51 12.18 19.65
CA GLU A 125 3.76 12.85 20.71
C GLU A 125 2.25 12.64 20.54
N ARG A 126 1.77 12.69 19.29
CA ARG A 126 0.34 12.69 18.98
C ARG A 126 0.08 12.30 17.53
N SER A 127 -1.08 11.68 17.30
CA SER A 127 -1.49 11.38 15.93
C SER A 127 -2.03 12.64 15.23
N LEU A 128 -1.56 12.95 14.02
CA LEU A 128 -1.97 14.14 13.25
C LEU A 128 -2.26 13.81 11.79
N SER A 129 -3.11 14.63 11.15
CA SER A 129 -3.31 14.59 9.70
C SER A 129 -2.18 15.33 8.97
N PRO A 130 -1.95 15.06 7.66
CA PRO A 130 -0.94 15.78 6.87
C PRO A 130 -1.10 17.31 6.90
N TYR A 131 -2.34 17.80 6.89
CA TYR A 131 -2.63 19.24 7.01
C TYR A 131 -2.16 19.85 8.34
N LEU A 132 -2.39 19.18 9.48
CA LEU A 132 -1.93 19.70 10.76
C LEU A 132 -0.41 19.60 10.92
N LEU A 133 0.20 18.59 10.30
CA LEU A 133 1.65 18.47 10.23
C LEU A 133 2.26 19.60 9.39
N SER A 134 1.70 19.92 8.23
CA SER A 134 2.20 20.98 7.36
C SER A 134 2.16 22.34 8.03
N GLN A 135 1.08 22.64 8.78
CA GLN A 135 0.98 23.84 9.60
C GLN A 135 2.05 23.88 10.71
N LYS A 136 2.30 22.76 11.40
CA LYS A 136 3.26 22.72 12.51
C LYS A 136 4.72 22.78 12.04
N LEU A 137 5.00 22.25 10.86
CA LEU A 137 6.34 22.18 10.26
C LEU A 137 6.63 23.32 9.28
N GLU A 138 5.67 24.24 9.09
CA GLU A 138 5.80 25.38 8.17
C GLU A 138 6.23 24.96 6.74
N THR A 139 5.70 23.84 6.26
CA THR A 139 6.00 23.28 4.94
C THR A 139 4.71 23.02 4.14
N SER A 140 4.81 22.69 2.85
CA SER A 140 3.63 22.41 2.03
C SER A 140 2.97 21.08 2.42
N GLU A 141 1.64 21.03 2.32
CA GLU A 141 0.89 19.80 2.61
C GLU A 141 1.29 18.67 1.65
N ASP A 142 1.56 18.96 0.38
CA ASP A 142 1.99 17.96 -0.61
C ASP A 142 3.33 17.33 -0.24
N CYS A 143 4.28 18.14 0.26
CA CYS A 143 5.56 17.66 0.76
C CYS A 143 5.36 16.70 1.94
N VAL A 144 4.53 17.09 2.92
CA VAL A 144 4.18 16.23 4.06
C VAL A 144 3.51 14.94 3.62
N ARG A 145 2.52 15.00 2.71
CA ARG A 145 1.82 13.81 2.20
C ARG A 145 2.79 12.85 1.54
N SER A 146 3.68 13.36 0.71
CA SER A 146 4.71 12.55 0.05
C SER A 146 5.64 11.88 1.07
N LEU A 147 6.16 12.62 2.05
CA LEU A 147 7.04 12.08 3.09
C LEU A 147 6.32 11.07 3.99
N VAL A 148 5.09 11.36 4.41
CA VAL A 148 4.29 10.46 5.25
C VAL A 148 4.00 9.15 4.51
N SER A 149 3.65 9.21 3.22
CA SER A 149 3.43 8.02 2.39
C SER A 149 4.71 7.17 2.28
N GLN A 150 5.87 7.78 2.09
CA GLN A 150 7.14 7.05 2.06
C GLN A 150 7.50 6.45 3.44
N LEU A 151 7.31 7.21 4.53
CA LEU A 151 7.51 6.72 5.89
C LEU A 151 6.55 5.57 6.25
N GLU A 152 5.32 5.59 5.73
CA GLU A 152 4.35 4.51 5.93
C GLU A 152 4.80 3.24 5.23
N ARG A 153 5.26 3.35 3.98
CA ARG A 153 5.84 2.23 3.22
C ARG A 153 7.07 1.66 3.92
N MET A 154 7.89 2.52 4.55
CA MET A 154 9.03 2.12 5.38
C MET A 154 8.66 1.54 6.76
N ASN A 155 7.38 1.42 7.10
CA ASN A 155 6.92 1.03 8.44
C ASN A 155 7.39 1.94 9.57
N CYS A 156 7.61 3.23 9.30
CA CYS A 156 7.96 4.22 10.32
C CYS A 156 6.71 4.92 10.89
N VAL A 157 5.62 4.98 10.12
CA VAL A 157 4.32 5.50 10.55
C VAL A 157 3.19 4.57 10.12
N THR A 158 2.02 4.71 10.73
CA THR A 158 0.81 3.98 10.34
C THR A 158 -0.39 4.90 10.35
N ALA A 159 -1.26 4.76 9.34
CA ALA A 159 -2.56 5.41 9.32
C ALA A 159 -3.44 4.95 10.50
N GLN A 160 -4.20 5.90 11.01
CA GLN A 160 -5.28 5.74 11.97
C GLN A 160 -6.58 6.26 11.34
N GLY A 161 -7.72 5.92 11.94
CA GLY A 161 -9.02 6.41 11.47
C GLY A 161 -9.04 7.93 11.29
N GLY A 162 -9.72 8.39 10.24
CA GLY A 162 -9.87 9.81 9.92
C GLY A 162 -8.64 10.48 9.32
N GLY A 163 -7.79 9.73 8.60
CA GLY A 163 -6.64 10.30 7.86
C GLY A 163 -5.53 10.85 8.76
N ARG A 164 -5.38 10.30 9.96
CA ARG A 164 -4.36 10.70 10.94
C ARG A 164 -3.25 9.64 10.95
N TYR A 165 -2.02 10.03 11.24
CA TYR A 165 -0.89 9.11 11.30
C TYR A 165 -0.28 9.11 12.68
N ARG A 166 0.42 8.02 13.06
CA ARG A 166 1.24 7.94 14.28
C ARG A 166 2.54 7.21 13.96
N THR A 167 3.64 7.55 14.64
CA THR A 167 4.87 6.76 14.53
C THR A 167 4.69 5.36 15.09
N VAL A 168 5.33 4.40 14.43
CA VAL A 168 5.52 3.04 14.92
C VAL A 168 7.02 2.78 15.00
N CYS A 169 7.44 1.82 15.84
CA CYS A 169 8.83 1.40 15.85
C CYS A 169 9.11 0.67 14.53
N PRO A 170 9.94 1.22 13.63
CA PRO A 170 10.19 0.58 12.35
C PRO A 170 11.03 -0.68 12.55
N ALA A 171 10.97 -1.55 11.55
CA ALA A 171 11.98 -2.59 11.33
C ALA A 171 12.13 -3.67 12.43
N THR A 172 11.10 -3.92 13.24
CA THR A 172 11.06 -5.17 14.01
C THR A 172 10.26 -6.22 13.25
N ALA A 173 10.67 -7.49 13.32
CA ALA A 173 9.84 -8.59 12.82
C ALA A 173 8.41 -8.51 13.38
N LYS A 174 8.27 -7.99 14.61
CA LYS A 174 6.99 -7.71 15.26
C LYS A 174 6.17 -6.64 14.53
N SER A 175 6.74 -5.48 14.22
CA SER A 175 6.02 -4.40 13.52
C SER A 175 5.60 -4.84 12.11
N THR A 176 6.46 -5.57 11.39
CA THR A 176 6.10 -6.16 10.09
C THR A 176 4.96 -7.17 10.24
N ALA A 177 5.03 -8.07 11.22
CA ALA A 177 3.96 -9.04 11.48
C ALA A 177 2.64 -8.38 11.90
N ASP A 178 2.69 -7.32 12.73
CA ASP A 178 1.52 -6.59 13.16
C ASP A 178 0.87 -5.82 11.98
N ARG A 179 1.66 -5.27 11.05
CA ARG A 179 1.14 -4.69 9.80
C ARG A 179 0.46 -5.75 8.92
N VAL A 180 1.11 -6.89 8.70
CA VAL A 180 0.54 -7.98 7.89
C VAL A 180 -0.78 -8.45 8.51
N ARG A 181 -0.84 -8.59 9.84
CA ARG A 181 -2.09 -8.93 10.56
C ARG A 181 -3.17 -7.86 10.41
N LEU A 182 -2.81 -6.58 10.48
CA LEU A 182 -3.77 -5.50 10.33
C LEU A 182 -4.36 -5.46 8.92
N ARG A 183 -3.51 -5.57 7.90
CA ARG A 183 -3.94 -5.65 6.49
C ARG A 183 -4.85 -6.85 6.27
N TRP A 184 -4.48 -8.03 6.76
CA TRP A 184 -5.30 -9.22 6.67
C TRP A 184 -6.67 -9.04 7.36
N LYS A 185 -6.73 -8.38 8.52
CA LYS A 185 -8.01 -8.05 9.17
C LYS A 185 -8.87 -7.10 8.34
N GLN A 186 -8.26 -6.12 7.67
CA GLN A 186 -8.96 -5.20 6.78
C GLN A 186 -9.50 -5.94 5.55
N GLU A 187 -8.69 -6.78 4.90
CA GLU A 187 -9.11 -7.63 3.79
C GLU A 187 -10.24 -8.57 4.18
N GLN A 188 -10.16 -9.20 5.37
CA GLN A 188 -11.25 -10.01 5.90
C GLN A 188 -12.53 -9.22 6.17
N ALA A 189 -12.42 -7.97 6.62
CA ALA A 189 -13.57 -7.10 6.84
C ALA A 189 -14.23 -6.70 5.51
N VAL A 190 -13.43 -6.32 4.50
CA VAL A 190 -13.91 -6.02 3.15
C VAL A 190 -14.57 -7.25 2.54
N ARG A 191 -13.92 -8.42 2.62
CA ARG A 191 -14.49 -9.68 2.13
C ARG A 191 -15.82 -10.02 2.79
N ARG A 192 -15.93 -9.87 4.11
CA ARG A 192 -17.19 -10.11 4.83
C ARG A 192 -18.28 -9.14 4.39
N SER A 193 -17.96 -7.85 4.25
CA SER A 193 -18.90 -6.84 3.76
C SER A 193 -19.39 -7.15 2.34
N LEU A 194 -18.49 -7.64 1.48
CA LEU A 194 -18.84 -8.06 0.13
C LEU A 194 -19.73 -9.31 0.14
N GLU A 195 -19.40 -10.31 0.97
CA GLU A 195 -20.20 -11.52 1.16
C GLU A 195 -21.62 -11.20 1.68
N GLU A 196 -21.74 -10.26 2.63
CA GLU A 196 -23.03 -9.76 3.14
C GLU A 196 -23.83 -9.07 2.01
N THR A 197 -23.20 -8.16 1.27
CA THR A 197 -23.83 -7.45 0.14
C THR A 197 -24.30 -8.42 -0.95
N LEU A 198 -23.47 -9.40 -1.31
CA LEU A 198 -23.83 -10.44 -2.28
C LEU A 198 -24.95 -11.33 -1.77
N SER A 199 -25.00 -11.61 -0.46
CA SER A 199 -26.07 -12.39 0.13
C SER A 199 -27.40 -11.64 0.09
N GLU A 200 -27.42 -10.35 0.40
CA GLU A 200 -28.61 -9.49 0.31
C GLU A 200 -29.10 -9.35 -1.14
N PHE A 201 -28.17 -9.18 -2.08
CA PHE A 201 -28.49 -9.12 -3.51
C PHE A 201 -29.11 -10.43 -4.00
N ARG A 202 -28.52 -11.58 -3.65
CA ARG A 202 -29.07 -12.91 -3.97
C ARG A 202 -30.48 -13.08 -3.40
N GLN A 203 -30.70 -12.72 -2.15
CA GLN A 203 -32.01 -12.81 -1.52
C GLN A 203 -33.04 -11.94 -2.26
N THR A 204 -32.68 -10.72 -2.61
CA THR A 204 -33.54 -9.79 -3.36
C THR A 204 -33.93 -10.35 -4.72
N LEU A 205 -32.97 -10.94 -5.45
CA LEU A 205 -33.24 -11.59 -6.73
C LEU A 205 -34.15 -12.81 -6.57
N THR A 206 -33.90 -13.68 -5.60
CA THR A 206 -34.75 -14.85 -5.36
C THR A 206 -36.18 -14.44 -5.05
N THR A 207 -36.40 -13.51 -4.11
CA THR A 207 -37.75 -13.03 -3.78
C THR A 207 -38.43 -12.36 -4.99
N GLY A 208 -37.70 -11.55 -5.76
CA GLY A 208 -38.27 -10.91 -6.94
C GLY A 208 -38.62 -11.91 -8.06
N LEU A 209 -37.87 -13.01 -8.19
CA LEU A 209 -38.20 -14.10 -9.12
C LEU A 209 -39.43 -14.88 -8.66
N ASP A 210 -39.56 -15.19 -7.37
CA ASP A 210 -40.74 -15.85 -6.80
C ASP A 210 -42.01 -14.99 -6.97
N GLU A 211 -41.90 -13.66 -6.76
CA GLU A 211 -42.96 -12.69 -7.02
C GLU A 211 -43.35 -12.65 -8.51
N LEU A 212 -42.36 -12.71 -9.40
CA LEU A 212 -42.59 -12.72 -10.85
C LEU A 212 -43.32 -13.99 -11.30
N GLU A 213 -42.91 -15.15 -10.78
CA GLU A 213 -43.60 -16.42 -11.05
C GLU A 213 -45.06 -16.37 -10.58
N SER A 214 -45.29 -15.91 -9.35
CA SER A 214 -46.65 -15.79 -8.78
C SER A 214 -47.55 -14.84 -9.59
N THR A 215 -47.01 -13.71 -10.06
CA THR A 215 -47.77 -12.71 -10.84
C THR A 215 -48.07 -13.19 -12.27
N LEU A 216 -47.14 -13.96 -12.87
CA LEU A 216 -47.38 -14.63 -14.15
C LEU A 216 -48.50 -15.67 -14.06
N GLU A 217 -48.52 -16.47 -12.99
CA GLU A 217 -49.60 -17.44 -12.75
C GLU A 217 -50.98 -16.75 -12.56
N ALA A 218 -51.00 -15.57 -11.94
CA ALA A 218 -52.21 -14.78 -11.75
C ALA A 218 -52.71 -14.07 -13.02
N GLY A 219 -51.85 -13.89 -14.04
CA GLY A 219 -52.18 -13.19 -15.28
C GLY A 219 -52.27 -11.66 -15.15
N ASP A 220 -51.69 -11.06 -14.10
CA ASP A 220 -51.67 -9.62 -13.89
C ASP A 220 -50.46 -8.97 -14.60
N ARG A 221 -50.70 -8.43 -15.79
CA ARG A 221 -49.67 -7.84 -16.63
C ARG A 221 -48.99 -6.62 -16.00
N ASP A 222 -49.75 -5.76 -15.32
CA ASP A 222 -49.22 -4.53 -14.75
C ASP A 222 -48.26 -4.86 -13.59
N GLN A 223 -48.59 -5.89 -12.80
CA GLN A 223 -47.75 -6.33 -11.70
C GLN A 223 -46.47 -7.03 -12.16
N VAL A 224 -46.51 -7.75 -13.29
CA VAL A 224 -45.32 -8.33 -13.94
C VAL A 224 -44.35 -7.23 -14.37
N GLU A 225 -44.83 -6.18 -15.04
CA GLU A 225 -44.00 -5.07 -15.50
C GLU A 225 -43.35 -4.32 -14.32
N ALA A 226 -44.11 -4.05 -13.26
CA ALA A 226 -43.59 -3.42 -12.04
C ALA A 226 -42.53 -4.28 -11.33
N THR A 227 -42.67 -5.62 -11.35
CA THR A 227 -41.69 -6.53 -10.74
C THR A 227 -40.40 -6.60 -11.56
N LEU A 228 -40.52 -6.63 -12.89
CA LEU A 228 -39.35 -6.56 -13.78
C LEU A 228 -38.60 -5.23 -13.63
N GLU A 229 -39.29 -4.10 -13.54
CA GLU A 229 -38.66 -2.81 -13.34
C GLU A 229 -37.90 -2.75 -12.00
N ARG A 230 -38.49 -3.27 -10.91
CA ARG A 230 -37.81 -3.40 -9.61
C ARG A 230 -36.54 -4.23 -9.71
N LEU A 231 -36.60 -5.42 -10.32
CA LEU A 231 -35.42 -6.29 -10.51
C LEU A 231 -34.33 -5.62 -11.34
N GLN A 232 -34.70 -4.96 -12.44
CA GLN A 232 -33.76 -4.22 -13.28
C GLN A 232 -33.08 -3.08 -12.51
N ASN A 233 -33.84 -2.35 -11.68
CA ASN A 233 -33.29 -1.29 -10.86
C ASN A 233 -32.33 -1.86 -9.81
N THR A 234 -32.68 -2.95 -9.13
CA THR A 234 -31.76 -3.63 -8.19
C THR A 234 -30.46 -4.04 -8.88
N ILE A 235 -30.52 -4.64 -10.07
CA ILE A 235 -29.31 -5.02 -10.83
C ILE A 235 -28.46 -3.78 -11.16
N ARG A 236 -29.08 -2.69 -11.63
CA ARG A 236 -28.37 -1.45 -11.95
C ARG A 236 -27.72 -0.81 -10.73
N THR A 237 -28.42 -0.75 -9.59
CA THR A 237 -27.91 -0.10 -8.37
C THR A 237 -26.86 -0.93 -7.65
N THR A 238 -26.80 -2.24 -7.92
CA THR A 238 -25.79 -3.14 -7.34
C THR A 238 -24.55 -3.25 -8.25
N ASN A 239 -24.47 -2.50 -9.36
CA ASN A 239 -23.23 -2.41 -10.12
C ASN A 239 -22.14 -1.81 -9.21
N PHE A 240 -21.21 -2.69 -8.80
CA PHE A 240 -20.11 -2.47 -7.87
C PHE A 240 -19.06 -1.43 -8.31
N GLU A 241 -19.35 -0.63 -9.33
CA GLU A 241 -18.35 0.21 -10.00
C GLU A 241 -17.94 1.45 -9.20
N GLU A 242 -18.68 1.87 -8.15
CA GLU A 242 -18.39 3.14 -7.46
C GLU A 242 -17.73 3.02 -6.07
N ASP A 243 -17.86 1.91 -5.35
CA ASP A 243 -17.37 1.81 -3.95
C ASP A 243 -16.02 1.12 -3.76
N ILE A 244 -15.41 0.58 -4.83
CA ILE A 244 -14.01 0.07 -4.80
C ILE A 244 -13.03 1.21 -5.11
N THR A 245 -13.23 2.37 -4.49
CA THR A 245 -12.20 3.42 -4.38
C THR A 245 -11.65 3.47 -2.95
N LEU A 246 -11.54 2.31 -2.31
CA LEU A 246 -10.92 2.18 -0.99
C LEU A 246 -9.39 2.24 -1.11
N ASN A 247 -8.85 3.40 -0.72
CA ASN A 247 -7.50 3.64 -0.14
C ASN A 247 -6.28 3.97 -1.03
N ASP A 248 -6.46 4.49 -2.25
CA ASP A 248 -5.35 5.17 -2.97
C ASP A 248 -5.25 6.69 -2.67
N ARG A 249 -5.66 7.14 -1.47
CA ARG A 249 -5.55 8.56 -1.03
C ARG A 249 -4.91 8.74 0.33
#